data_AF-A0A962UM59-F1
#
_entry.id   AF-A0A962UM59-F1
#
_cell.length_a   1.000
_cell.length_b   1.000
_cell.length_c   1.000
_cell.angle_alpha   90.00
_cell.angle_beta   90.00
_cell.angle_gamma   90.00
#
_symmetry.space_group_name_H-M   'P 1'
#
loop_
_entity.id
_entity.type
_entity.pdbx_description
1 polymer ?
#
loop_
_entity_poly.entity_id
_entity_poly.type
_entity_poly.pdbx_seq_one_letter_code
_entity_poly.pdbx_strand_id
1 'polypeptide(L)'
;MPEPIDVMAGIESRMIAALRSEAKLMTKLESIEGAAWGSVKAFFLEQLPDHLDDRDQLSYRLVKKAMDEIFGVQDHAWETFKNPSNVTYIRKRA
;
A
#
# COMPACT_ATOMS: atom_id res chain seq x y z
N MET A 1 -16.46 -11.23 22.16
CA MET A 1 -15.33 -11.43 21.23
C MET A 1 -15.50 -10.43 20.10
N PRO A 2 -14.45 -9.74 19.63
CA PRO A 2 -14.55 -8.88 18.46
C PRO A 2 -15.03 -9.69 17.25
N GLU A 3 -15.82 -9.09 16.38
CA GLU A 3 -16.29 -9.76 15.17
C GLU A 3 -15.12 -9.91 14.19
N PRO A 4 -15.11 -10.94 13.30
CA PRO A 4 -14.01 -11.13 12.34
C PRO A 4 -13.70 -9.89 11.49
N ILE A 5 -14.72 -9.07 11.23
CA ILE A 5 -14.60 -7.80 10.49
C ILE A 5 -13.74 -6.79 11.27
N ASP A 6 -13.93 -6.69 12.59
CA ASP A 6 -13.17 -5.76 13.45
C ASP A 6 -11.68 -6.13 13.48
N VAL A 7 -11.38 -7.43 13.47
CA VAL A 7 -10.00 -7.94 13.43
C VAL A 7 -9.32 -7.55 12.12
N MET A 8 -9.99 -7.75 10.98
CA MET A 8 -9.44 -7.39 9.67
C MET A 8 -9.23 -5.88 9.52
N ALA A 9 -10.20 -5.07 9.94
CA ALA A 9 -10.07 -3.61 9.93
C ALA A 9 -8.88 -3.13 10.79
N GLY A 10 -8.67 -3.76 11.95
CA GLY A 10 -7.52 -3.47 12.82
C GLY A 10 -6.18 -3.84 12.17
N ILE A 11 -6.12 -4.96 11.46
CA ILE A 11 -4.92 -5.37 10.70
C ILE A 11 -4.63 -4.35 9.60
N GLU A 12 -5.64 -3.98 8.80
CA GLU A 12 -5.46 -3.03 7.70
C GLU A 12 -4.98 -1.66 8.20
N SER A 13 -5.60 -1.12 9.25
CA SER A 13 -5.19 0.17 9.84
C SER A 13 -3.75 0.12 10.34
N ARG A 14 -3.34 -0.99 10.98
CA ARG A 14 -1.94 -1.18 11.41
C ARG A 14 -0.98 -1.23 10.23
N MET A 15 -1.35 -1.91 9.15
CA MET A 15 -0.52 -1.97 7.94
C MET A 15 -0.35 -0.59 7.30
N ILE A 16 -1.42 0.19 7.20
CA ILE A 16 -1.38 1.56 6.64
C ILE A 16 -0.50 2.47 7.50
N ALA A 17 -0.64 2.40 8.84
CA ALA A 17 0.22 3.13 9.76
C ALA A 17 1.70 2.73 9.65
N ALA A 18 1.98 1.45 9.40
CA ALA A 18 3.33 0.97 9.16
C ALA A 18 3.91 1.54 7.86
N LEU A 19 3.14 1.55 6.76
CA LEU A 19 3.59 2.16 5.50
C LEU A 19 3.90 3.65 5.68
N ARG A 20 3.03 4.37 6.38
CA ARG A 20 3.21 5.80 6.69
C ARG A 20 4.50 6.07 7.47
N SER A 21 4.95 5.11 8.27
CA SER A 21 6.15 5.21 9.09
C SER A 21 7.42 4.67 8.40
N GLU A 22 7.30 4.00 7.25
CA GLU A 22 8.44 3.52 6.47
C GLU A 22 8.98 4.67 5.60
N ALA A 23 10.02 5.34 6.12
CA ALA A 23 10.53 6.57 5.53
C ALA A 23 11.07 6.40 4.10
N LYS A 24 11.62 5.23 3.74
CA LYS A 24 12.27 5.02 2.44
C LYS A 24 11.25 4.89 1.32
N LEU A 25 10.21 4.09 1.54
CA LEU A 25 9.05 3.91 0.66
C LEU A 25 8.24 5.20 0.61
N MET A 26 8.02 5.86 1.74
CA MET A 26 7.27 7.12 1.75
C MET A 26 7.98 8.21 0.95
N THR A 27 9.30 8.36 1.13
CA THR A 27 10.11 9.29 0.33
C THR A 27 10.00 8.99 -1.18
N LYS A 28 10.00 7.71 -1.57
CA LYS A 28 9.82 7.31 -2.97
C LYS A 28 8.41 7.59 -3.48
N LEU A 29 7.39 7.31 -2.67
CA LEU A 29 6.00 7.55 -3.03
C LEU A 29 5.71 9.04 -3.18
N GLU A 30 6.35 9.90 -2.40
CA GLU A 30 6.23 11.35 -2.52
C GLU A 30 7.11 11.95 -3.63
N SER A 31 8.04 11.18 -4.20
CA SER A 31 8.93 11.64 -5.28
C SER A 31 8.28 11.49 -6.65
N ILE A 32 8.84 12.19 -7.64
CA ILE A 32 8.43 12.05 -9.04
C ILE A 32 8.73 10.66 -9.63
N GLU A 33 9.73 9.96 -9.08
CA GLU A 33 10.11 8.61 -9.51
C GLU A 33 9.09 7.56 -9.08
N GLY A 34 8.41 7.80 -7.95
CA GLY A 34 7.47 6.86 -7.37
C GLY A 34 8.14 5.61 -6.79
N ALA A 35 7.30 4.68 -6.36
CA ALA A 35 7.70 3.34 -5.94
C ALA A 35 7.04 2.29 -6.85
N ALA A 36 7.75 1.18 -7.11
CA ALA A 36 7.14 0.06 -7.80
C ALA A 36 5.98 -0.51 -6.97
N TRP A 37 4.85 -0.79 -7.61
CA TRP A 37 3.68 -1.40 -6.97
C TRP A 37 4.06 -2.68 -6.23
N GLY A 38 4.90 -3.51 -6.87
CA GLY A 38 5.40 -4.75 -6.29
C GLY A 38 6.19 -4.55 -5.00
N SER A 39 6.93 -3.44 -4.86
CA SER A 39 7.68 -3.14 -3.63
C SER A 39 6.74 -2.77 -2.47
N VAL A 40 5.69 -1.99 -2.75
CA VAL A 40 4.68 -1.64 -1.72
C VAL A 40 3.86 -2.88 -1.34
N LYS A 41 3.49 -3.71 -2.31
CA LYS A 41 2.82 -5.00 -2.07
C LYS A 41 3.68 -5.92 -1.20
N ALA A 42 4.96 -6.09 -1.54
CA ALA A 42 5.89 -6.92 -0.79
C ALA A 42 6.05 -6.45 0.67
N PHE A 43 6.14 -5.12 0.88
CA PHE A 43 6.17 -4.54 2.21
C PHE A 43 4.96 -4.92 3.07
N PHE A 44 3.75 -4.95 2.50
CA PHE A 44 2.56 -5.42 3.21
C PHE A 44 2.60 -6.93 3.43
N LEU A 45 2.97 -7.70 2.41
CA LEU A 45 3.02 -9.16 2.48
C LEU A 45 3.94 -9.62 3.63
N GLU A 46 5.12 -9.01 3.78
CA GLU A 46 6.10 -9.30 4.84
C GLU A 46 5.59 -9.00 6.26
N GLN A 47 4.64 -8.07 6.41
CA GLN A 47 4.11 -7.66 7.71
C GLN A 47 2.76 -8.29 8.07
N LEU A 48 2.02 -8.77 7.07
CA LEU A 48 0.77 -9.48 7.29
C LEU A 48 1.05 -10.78 8.08
N PRO A 49 0.22 -11.11 9.08
CA PRO A 49 0.35 -12.36 9.82
C PRO A 49 0.32 -13.60 8.92
N ASP A 50 1.21 -14.56 9.16
CA ASP A 50 1.36 -15.76 8.32
C ASP A 50 0.14 -16.70 8.30
N HIS A 51 -0.73 -16.60 9.31
CA HIS A 51 -1.94 -17.43 9.42
C HIS A 51 -3.14 -16.84 8.67
N LEU A 52 -3.00 -15.66 8.05
CA LEU A 52 -4.05 -15.13 7.21
C LEU A 52 -4.09 -15.94 5.91
N ASP A 53 -5.27 -16.40 5.54
CA ASP A 53 -5.52 -16.84 4.18
C ASP A 53 -5.47 -15.63 3.23
N ASP A 54 -5.13 -15.87 1.96
CA ASP A 54 -5.13 -14.86 0.89
C ASP A 54 -4.26 -13.61 1.12
N ARG A 55 -3.16 -13.71 1.90
CA ARG A 55 -2.21 -12.59 2.15
C ARG A 55 -1.76 -11.89 0.87
N ASP A 56 -1.56 -12.63 -0.22
CA ASP A 56 -1.18 -12.05 -1.51
C ASP A 56 -2.26 -11.13 -2.10
N GLN A 57 -3.52 -11.58 -2.04
CA GLN A 57 -4.65 -10.77 -2.48
C GLN A 57 -4.89 -9.57 -1.54
N LEU A 58 -4.76 -9.79 -0.23
CA LEU A 58 -4.91 -8.74 0.77
C LEU A 58 -3.84 -7.65 0.60
N SER A 59 -2.57 -8.03 0.46
CA SER A 59 -1.46 -7.09 0.21
C SER A 59 -1.69 -6.29 -1.07
N TYR A 60 -2.19 -6.91 -2.15
CA TYR A 60 -2.54 -6.20 -3.38
C TYR A 60 -3.64 -5.13 -3.15
N ARG A 61 -4.72 -5.47 -2.44
CA ARG A 61 -5.82 -4.54 -2.13
C ARG A 61 -5.38 -3.43 -1.17
N LEU A 62 -4.51 -3.77 -0.21
CA LEU A 62 -3.95 -2.84 0.77
C LEU A 62 -3.16 -1.71 0.12
N VAL A 63 -2.47 -1.97 -1.00
CA VAL A 63 -1.76 -0.90 -1.73
C VAL A 63 -2.71 0.23 -2.10
N LYS A 64 -3.82 -0.08 -2.78
CA LYS A 64 -4.80 0.95 -3.16
C LYS A 64 -5.40 1.63 -1.93
N LYS A 65 -5.83 0.85 -0.93
CA LYS A 65 -6.45 1.37 0.29
C LYS A 65 -5.52 2.31 1.05
N ALA A 66 -4.26 1.95 1.20
CA ALA A 66 -3.26 2.76 1.88
C ALA A 66 -2.99 4.07 1.14
N MET A 67 -2.95 4.05 -0.19
CA MET A 67 -2.75 5.27 -0.97
C MET A 67 -3.97 6.20 -0.92
N ASP A 68 -5.16 5.62 -0.98
CA ASP A 68 -6.41 6.36 -0.78
C ASP A 68 -6.47 7.02 0.61
N GLU A 69 -5.99 6.34 1.65
CA GLU A 69 -5.99 6.84 3.03
C GLU A 69 -4.87 7.85 3.33
N ILE A 70 -3.67 7.65 2.79
CA ILE A 70 -2.49 8.49 3.06
C ILE A 70 -2.51 9.76 2.20
N PHE A 71 -2.81 9.63 0.90
CA PHE A 71 -2.71 10.73 -0.05
C PHE A 71 -4.08 11.29 -0.44
N GLY A 72 -5.13 10.46 -0.47
CA GLY A 72 -6.47 10.83 -0.92
C GLY A 72 -6.85 10.12 -2.21
N VAL A 73 -7.83 10.63 -2.94
CA VAL A 73 -8.43 9.92 -4.09
C VAL A 73 -7.42 9.65 -5.21
N GLN A 74 -7.39 8.42 -5.71
CA GLN A 74 -6.63 8.04 -6.92
C GLN A 74 -6.95 8.96 -8.11
N ASP A 75 -5.95 9.19 -8.96
CA ASP A 75 -5.96 10.10 -10.10
C ASP A 75 -6.12 11.59 -9.75
N HIS A 76 -6.37 11.94 -8.50
CA HIS A 76 -6.37 13.32 -8.00
C HIS A 76 -5.17 13.60 -7.10
N ALA A 77 -4.92 12.75 -6.11
CA ALA A 77 -3.87 12.95 -5.11
C ALA A 77 -2.67 11.99 -5.28
N TRP A 78 -2.88 10.87 -5.97
CA TRP A 78 -1.84 9.90 -6.33
C TRP A 78 -2.22 9.21 -7.62
N GLU A 79 -1.26 8.64 -8.34
CA GLU A 79 -1.49 7.99 -9.62
C GLU A 79 -0.66 6.72 -9.77
N THR A 80 -1.09 5.86 -10.71
CA THR A 80 -0.29 4.73 -11.18
C THR A 80 0.19 4.96 -12.59
N PHE A 81 1.43 4.61 -12.90
CA PHE A 81 1.97 4.71 -14.25
C PHE A 81 2.87 3.51 -14.57
N LYS A 82 3.17 3.31 -15.85
CA LYS A 82 4.11 2.28 -16.31
C LYS A 82 5.49 2.89 -16.52
N ASN A 83 6.52 2.25 -15.97
CA ASN A 83 7.89 2.60 -16.29
C ASN A 83 8.29 2.07 -17.69
N PRO A 84 9.47 2.41 -18.23
CA PRO A 84 9.93 1.90 -19.53
C PRO A 84 10.03 0.36 -19.63
N SER A 85 10.13 -0.33 -18.50
CA SER A 85 10.13 -1.80 -18.41
C SER A 85 8.74 -2.41 -18.23
N ASN A 86 7.66 -1.64 -18.44
CA ASN A 86 6.26 -2.05 -18.29
C ASN A 86 5.84 -2.48 -16.86
N VAL A 87 6.62 -2.09 -15.85
CA VAL A 87 6.31 -2.31 -14.44
C VAL A 87 5.41 -1.18 -13.95
N THR A 88 4.39 -1.52 -13.16
CA THR A 88 3.49 -0.54 -12.54
C THR A 88 4.19 0.14 -11.36
N TYR A 89 4.22 1.47 -11.40
CA TYR A 89 4.71 2.35 -10.34
C TYR A 89 3.57 3.19 -9.80
N ILE A 90 3.75 3.69 -8.58
CA ILE A 90 2.81 4.50 -7.83
C ILE A 90 3.55 5.73 -7.32
N ARG A 91 2.94 6.90 -7.42
CA ARG A 91 3.45 8.14 -6.82
C ARG A 91 2.33 9.06 -6.37
N LYS A 92 2.64 9.95 -5.45
CA LYS A 92 1.83 11.11 -5.12
C LYS A 92 1.78 12.04 -6.35
N ARG A 93 0.60 12.57 -6.61
CA ARG A 93 0.37 13.56 -7.65
C ARG A 93 0.62 14.94 -7.00
N ALA A 94 1.53 15.70 -7.59
CA ALA A 94 1.87 17.05 -7.12
C ALA A 94 0.78 18.07 -7.46
#